data_AF-A0A061DGY6-F1
#
_entry.id   AF-A0A061DGY6-F1
#
_cell.length_a   1.000
_cell.length_b   1.000
_cell.length_c   1.000
_cell.angle_alpha   90.00
_cell.angle_beta   90.00
_cell.angle_gamma   90.00
#
_symmetry.space_group_name_H-M   'P 1'
#
loop_
_entity.id
_entity.type
_entity.pdbx_description
1 polymer ?
#
loop_
_entity_poly.entity_id
_entity_poly.type
_entity_poly.pdbx_seq_one_letter_code
_entity_poly.pdbx_strand_id
1 'polypeptide(L)'
;MSSNEMFDDYTPKKKAKSRAYSLCWNSKANIGFPGVFLFCCLFFLAGFFASNLLSQRGRRLESLDYDLMARGETGDDSVSVIPFQVISWRPRAFYFPNFATPAQCQHIIDMAKPKLEPSTVLLAKGETQQPNDVRTRVATFLLYLSDVEGGGETAFPFEDGLNMDENYDVKKCIGLKAKPRLGDGLLFYSLFPNNSIDPTSTHGSCPVIKGAKWVATKWIRDQQDF
;
A
#
# COMPACT_ATOMS: atom_id res chain seq x y z
N MET A 1 -71.53 23.30 -16.71
CA MET A 1 -71.81 22.88 -15.32
C MET A 1 -70.80 21.79 -14.99
N SER A 2 -69.59 22.22 -14.64
CA SER A 2 -69.03 22.21 -13.28
C SER A 2 -68.22 20.92 -13.10
N SER A 3 -66.90 20.90 -13.29
CA SER A 3 -65.83 21.45 -12.44
C SER A 3 -65.94 21.03 -10.98
N ASN A 4 -64.90 20.31 -10.52
CA ASN A 4 -64.23 20.31 -9.20
C ASN A 4 -63.26 19.12 -9.23
N GLU A 5 -61.97 19.30 -9.53
CA GLU A 5 -60.91 19.87 -8.68
C GLU A 5 -60.82 19.20 -7.30
N MET A 6 -59.78 18.38 -7.14
CA MET A 6 -59.22 18.00 -5.84
C MET A 6 -57.70 18.12 -5.96
N PHE A 7 -57.20 19.31 -5.67
CA PHE A 7 -55.78 19.63 -5.51
C PHE A 7 -55.63 20.18 -4.09
N ASP A 8 -55.36 19.31 -3.13
CA ASP A 8 -55.18 19.70 -1.74
C ASP A 8 -53.79 20.33 -1.54
N ASP A 9 -53.85 21.67 -1.44
CA ASP A 9 -53.28 22.48 -0.36
C ASP A 9 -51.80 22.27 0.02
N TYR A 10 -50.91 22.90 -0.75
CA TYR A 10 -49.57 23.27 -0.26
C TYR A 10 -49.57 24.75 0.14
N THR A 11 -49.71 25.01 1.45
CA THR A 11 -49.57 26.36 2.01
C THR A 11 -48.09 26.78 2.10
N PRO A 12 -47.70 27.95 1.55
CA PRO A 12 -46.35 28.46 1.71
C PRO A 12 -46.15 29.01 3.14
N LYS A 13 -45.20 28.41 3.86
CA LYS A 13 -44.73 28.90 5.17
C LYS A 13 -44.34 30.38 5.08
N LYS A 14 -44.94 31.22 5.93
CA LYS A 14 -44.65 32.65 6.07
C LYS A 14 -43.14 32.86 6.26
N LYS A 15 -42.54 33.70 5.40
CA LYS A 15 -41.16 34.17 5.56
C LYS A 15 -40.99 34.79 6.96
N ALA A 16 -40.08 34.24 7.74
CA ALA A 16 -39.62 34.84 8.98
C ALA A 16 -38.99 36.20 8.66
N LYS A 17 -39.50 37.27 9.29
CA LYS A 17 -38.90 38.60 9.22
C LYS A 17 -37.52 38.53 9.88
N SER A 18 -36.46 38.81 9.13
CA SER A 18 -35.13 39.02 9.70
C SER A 18 -35.19 40.28 10.57
N ARG A 19 -34.91 40.12 11.87
CA ARG A 19 -34.59 41.26 12.74
C ARG A 19 -33.23 41.77 12.29
N ALA A 20 -33.22 42.92 11.63
CA ALA A 20 -32.01 43.70 11.43
C ALA A 20 -31.56 44.23 12.78
N TYR A 21 -30.46 43.71 13.30
CA TYR A 21 -29.77 44.32 14.43
C TYR A 21 -28.98 45.51 13.87
N SER A 22 -29.43 46.71 14.20
CA SER A 22 -28.68 47.95 14.00
C SER A 22 -27.47 47.91 14.95
N LEU A 23 -26.30 47.55 14.42
CA LEU A 23 -25.03 47.82 15.07
C LEU A 23 -24.70 49.30 14.82
N CYS A 24 -24.96 50.12 15.84
CA CYS A 24 -24.55 51.51 15.84
C CYS A 24 -23.02 51.57 16.00
N TRP A 25 -22.31 51.68 14.88
CA TRP A 25 -20.86 51.87 14.87
C TRP A 25 -20.56 53.33 15.20
N ASN A 26 -20.15 53.59 16.44
CA ASN A 26 -19.67 54.91 16.84
C ASN A 26 -18.18 55.01 16.46
N SER A 27 -17.89 55.56 15.28
CA SER A 27 -16.51 55.79 14.83
C SER A 27 -16.00 57.10 15.42
N LYS A 28 -15.20 57.02 16.48
CA LYS A 28 -14.26 58.08 16.86
C LYS A 28 -12.90 57.46 17.17
N ALA A 29 -12.24 56.96 16.12
CA ALA A 29 -10.79 56.74 16.15
C ALA A 29 -10.24 56.90 14.74
N ASN A 30 -9.63 58.06 14.46
CA ASN A 30 -8.84 58.27 13.24
C ASN A 30 -7.51 57.53 13.41
N ILE A 31 -7.48 56.24 13.09
CA ILE A 31 -6.26 55.47 12.97
C ILE A 31 -5.65 55.81 11.61
N GLY A 32 -4.60 56.63 11.61
CA GLY A 32 -3.89 57.00 10.40
C GLY A 32 -3.33 55.77 9.67
N PHE A 33 -3.17 55.90 8.35
CA PHE A 33 -2.64 54.88 7.43
C PHE A 33 -1.46 54.03 7.94
N PRO A 34 -0.46 54.55 8.70
CA PRO A 34 0.60 53.71 9.28
C PRO A 34 0.13 52.72 10.36
N GLY A 35 -0.96 53.02 11.08
CA GLY A 35 -1.50 52.14 12.12
C GLY A 35 -2.16 50.89 11.56
N VAL A 36 -2.81 51.00 10.39
CA VAL A 36 -3.41 49.84 9.70
C VAL A 36 -2.31 48.90 9.19
N PHE A 37 -1.20 49.45 8.68
CA PHE A 37 -0.08 48.65 8.19
C PHE A 37 0.62 47.88 9.33
N LEU A 38 0.86 48.54 10.47
CA LEU A 38 1.41 47.90 11.68
C LEU A 38 0.48 46.80 12.22
N PHE A 39 -0.82 47.05 12.23
CA PHE A 39 -1.81 46.05 12.62
C PHE A 39 -1.74 44.83 11.69
N CYS A 40 -1.78 45.03 10.37
CA CYS A 40 -1.64 43.94 9.39
C CYS A 40 -0.33 43.15 9.52
N CYS A 41 0.81 43.82 9.75
CA CYS A 41 2.09 43.15 9.98
C CYS A 41 2.08 42.29 11.25
N LEU A 42 1.43 42.73 12.32
CA LEU A 42 1.29 41.96 13.55
C LEU A 42 0.46 40.69 13.35
N PHE A 43 -0.66 40.75 12.60
CA PHE A 43 -1.45 39.54 12.30
C PHE A 43 -0.72 38.57 11.39
N PHE A 44 0.07 39.06 10.43
CA PHE A 44 0.88 38.19 9.56
C PHE A 44 1.99 37.48 10.34
N LEU A 45 2.71 38.19 11.22
CA LEU A 45 3.74 37.59 12.07
C LEU A 45 3.12 36.62 13.08
N ALA A 46 2.04 37.00 13.75
CA ALA A 46 1.33 36.11 14.68
C ALA A 46 0.80 34.85 13.97
N GLY A 47 0.26 34.99 12.76
CA GLY A 47 -0.16 33.87 11.92
C GLY A 47 1.00 32.97 11.52
N PHE A 48 2.15 33.54 11.14
CA PHE A 48 3.34 32.76 10.77
C PHE A 48 3.93 31.97 11.96
N PHE A 49 3.96 32.57 13.16
CA PHE A 49 4.41 31.88 14.37
C PHE A 49 3.40 30.84 14.88
N ALA A 50 2.10 31.13 14.81
CA ALA A 50 1.05 30.15 15.14
C ALA A 50 1.05 28.95 14.19
N SER A 51 1.31 29.19 12.89
CA SER A 51 1.44 28.15 11.88
C SER A 51 2.62 27.22 12.14
N ASN A 52 3.77 27.76 12.58
CA ASN A 52 4.91 26.95 12.98
C ASN A 52 4.66 26.15 14.27
N LEU A 53 3.91 26.72 15.22
CA LEU A 53 3.53 26.02 16.46
C LEU A 53 2.54 24.87 16.21
N LEU A 54 1.58 25.06 15.29
CA LEU A 54 0.64 24.03 14.84
C LEU A 54 1.32 22.99 13.93
N SER A 55 2.28 23.40 13.10
CA SER A 55 3.09 22.51 12.26
C SER A 55 3.99 21.58 13.10
N GLN A 56 4.56 22.07 14.22
CA GLN A 56 5.29 21.21 15.16
C GLN A 56 4.37 20.35 16.04
N ARG A 57 3.11 20.73 16.24
CA ARG A 57 2.13 19.92 16.99
C ARG A 57 1.57 18.74 16.17
N GLY A 58 1.82 18.73 14.86
CA GLY A 58 1.38 17.70 13.91
C GLY A 58 2.38 16.58 13.61
N ARG A 59 3.40 16.36 14.46
CA ARG A 59 4.23 15.13 14.44
C ARG A 59 4.52 14.64 15.86
N ARG A 60 3.46 14.40 16.63
CA ARG A 60 3.54 13.40 17.70
C ARG A 60 3.32 12.06 17.01
N LEU A 61 4.40 11.31 16.82
CA LEU A 61 4.30 9.90 16.45
C LEU A 61 3.48 9.25 17.57
N GLU A 62 2.25 8.89 17.25
CA GLU A 62 1.43 8.07 18.12
C GLU A 62 2.20 6.76 18.30
N SER A 63 2.67 6.51 19.52
CA SER A 63 3.20 5.21 19.87
C SER A 63 2.04 4.23 19.66
N LEU A 64 2.11 3.43 18.61
CA LEU A 64 1.23 2.29 18.41
C LEU A 64 1.44 1.37 19.63
N ASP A 65 0.55 1.50 20.60
CA ASP A 65 0.40 0.54 21.69
C ASP A 65 -0.19 -0.72 21.04
N TYR A 66 0.68 -1.61 20.58
CA TYR A 66 0.26 -2.90 20.07
C TYR A 66 -0.32 -3.67 21.26
N ASP A 67 -1.62 -3.99 21.24
CA ASP A 67 -2.22 -4.96 22.16
C ASP A 67 -1.44 -6.28 22.02
N LEU A 68 -0.51 -6.51 22.95
CA LEU A 68 0.37 -7.67 22.93
C LEU A 68 -0.47 -8.92 23.19
N MET A 69 -0.51 -9.82 22.21
CA MET A 69 -1.15 -11.13 22.39
C MET A 69 -0.53 -11.86 23.59
N ALA A 70 -1.35 -12.63 24.32
CA ALA A 70 -0.89 -13.40 25.47
C ALA A 70 0.24 -14.38 25.06
N ARG A 71 1.27 -14.46 25.92
CA ARG A 71 2.46 -15.29 25.74
C ARG A 71 2.11 -16.77 25.55
N GLY A 72 2.58 -17.38 24.47
CA GLY A 72 2.90 -18.82 24.44
C GLY A 72 1.86 -19.81 23.91
N GLU A 73 1.34 -19.63 22.70
CA GLU A 73 0.88 -20.78 21.88
C GLU A 73 1.57 -20.86 20.52
N THR A 74 1.91 -19.72 19.90
CA THR A 74 2.81 -19.62 18.73
C THR A 74 3.48 -18.23 18.73
N GLY A 75 4.81 -18.16 18.70
CA GLY A 75 5.56 -16.88 18.61
C GLY A 75 6.88 -16.85 19.39
N ASP A 76 7.67 -15.80 19.16
CA ASP A 76 8.92 -15.53 19.89
C ASP A 76 8.63 -15.10 21.34
N ASP A 77 9.62 -15.22 22.23
CA ASP A 77 9.53 -14.84 23.65
C ASP A 77 9.41 -13.33 23.89
N SER A 78 9.61 -12.55 22.82
CA SER A 78 9.66 -11.10 22.78
C SER A 78 9.09 -10.58 21.45
N VAL A 79 8.63 -9.33 21.48
CA VAL A 79 8.07 -8.66 20.30
C VAL A 79 9.21 -8.26 19.38
N SER A 80 9.25 -8.83 18.18
CA SER A 80 10.17 -8.43 17.12
C SER A 80 9.51 -7.36 16.24
N VAL A 81 10.17 -6.21 16.09
CA VAL A 81 9.77 -5.19 15.11
C VAL A 81 10.47 -5.54 13.79
N ILE A 82 9.68 -5.86 12.77
CA ILE A 82 10.21 -6.17 11.43
C ILE A 82 10.12 -4.90 10.58
N PRO A 83 11.25 -4.24 10.26
CA PRO A 83 11.22 -3.07 9.38
C PRO A 83 10.83 -3.50 7.96
N PHE A 84 10.13 -2.61 7.26
CA PHE A 84 9.80 -2.80 5.85
C PHE A 84 9.90 -1.49 5.07
N GLN A 85 10.07 -1.61 3.76
CA GLN A 85 10.09 -0.51 2.80
C GLN A 85 8.98 -0.74 1.76
N VAL A 86 8.18 0.28 1.48
CA VAL A 86 7.27 0.24 0.32
C VAL A 86 8.09 0.47 -0.94
N ILE A 87 8.04 -0.46 -1.88
CA ILE A 87 8.79 -0.36 -3.15
C ILE A 87 7.89 -0.06 -4.35
N SER A 88 6.58 -0.33 -4.25
CA SER A 88 5.57 0.14 -5.21
C SER A 88 4.17 0.05 -4.60
N TRP A 89 3.26 0.87 -5.14
CA TRP A 89 1.83 0.80 -4.85
C TRP A 89 1.03 0.11 -5.96
N ARG A 90 1.62 -0.07 -7.15
CA ARG A 90 1.03 -0.74 -8.32
C ARG A 90 2.10 -1.58 -9.03
N PRO A 91 2.35 -2.83 -8.62
CA PRO A 91 1.58 -3.55 -7.61
C PRO A 91 1.92 -3.09 -6.20
N ARG A 92 1.03 -3.33 -5.25
CA ARG A 92 1.35 -3.13 -3.84
C ARG A 92 2.45 -4.11 -3.43
N ALA A 93 3.66 -3.59 -3.22
CA ALA A 93 4.85 -4.37 -2.95
C ALA A 93 5.69 -3.77 -1.81
N PHE A 94 6.12 -4.64 -0.91
CA PHE A 94 6.82 -4.32 0.33
C PHE A 94 8.08 -5.18 0.46
N TYR A 95 9.19 -4.54 0.78
CA TYR A 95 10.50 -5.15 0.95
C TYR A 95 10.86 -5.22 2.44
N PHE A 96 11.36 -6.36 2.90
CA PHE A 96 11.68 -6.64 4.30
C PHE A 96 13.17 -6.93 4.43
N PRO A 97 14.01 -5.94 4.76
CA PRO A 97 15.44 -6.16 4.94
C PRO A 97 15.72 -7.02 6.18
N ASN A 98 16.63 -7.98 6.06
CA ASN A 98 17.05 -8.91 7.10
C ASN A 98 15.88 -9.64 7.78
N PHE A 99 14.88 -10.04 6.98
CA PHE A 99 13.70 -10.77 7.48
C PHE A 99 14.10 -12.11 8.12
N ALA A 100 15.07 -12.81 7.54
CA ALA A 100 15.63 -14.03 8.08
C ALA A 100 17.15 -13.91 8.25
N THR A 101 17.67 -14.58 9.27
CA THR A 101 19.11 -14.69 9.48
C THR A 101 19.76 -15.63 8.44
N PRO A 102 21.05 -15.45 8.13
CA PRO A 102 21.79 -16.38 7.26
C PRO A 102 21.68 -17.84 7.70
N ALA A 103 21.68 -18.10 9.01
CA ALA A 103 21.55 -19.44 9.57
C ALA A 103 20.17 -20.07 9.28
N GLN A 104 19.09 -19.28 9.41
CA GLN A 104 17.75 -19.73 9.04
C GLN A 104 17.64 -20.01 7.54
N CYS A 105 18.20 -19.13 6.70
CA CYS A 105 18.24 -19.35 5.26
C CYS A 105 18.98 -20.64 4.88
N GLN A 106 20.15 -20.86 5.49
CA GLN A 106 20.94 -22.07 5.24
C GLN A 106 20.19 -23.32 5.69
N HIS A 107 19.53 -23.28 6.85
CA HIS A 107 18.72 -24.39 7.34
C HIS A 107 17.59 -24.77 6.36
N ILE A 108 16.90 -23.78 5.79
CA ILE A 108 15.87 -24.01 4.76
C ILE A 108 16.48 -24.66 3.51
N ILE A 109 17.64 -24.17 3.05
CA ILE A 109 18.35 -24.77 1.91
C ILE A 109 18.70 -26.23 2.20
N ASP A 110 19.26 -26.52 3.37
CA ASP A 110 19.69 -27.88 3.74
C ASP A 110 18.52 -28.86 3.80
N MET A 111 17.37 -28.43 4.32
CA MET A 111 16.14 -29.23 4.32
C MET A 111 15.59 -29.48 2.91
N ALA A 112 15.73 -28.50 2.01
CA ALA A 112 15.17 -28.55 0.65
C ALA A 112 16.07 -29.29 -0.34
N LYS A 113 17.40 -29.13 -0.24
CA LYS A 113 18.41 -29.64 -1.16
C LYS A 113 18.27 -31.13 -1.53
N PRO A 114 18.01 -32.07 -0.60
CA PRO A 114 17.84 -33.47 -0.97
C PRO A 114 16.53 -33.79 -1.70
N LYS A 115 15.58 -32.84 -1.78
CA LYS A 115 14.26 -33.01 -2.40
C LYS A 115 14.10 -32.22 -3.71
N LEU A 116 15.15 -31.54 -4.15
CA LEU A 116 15.08 -30.70 -5.36
C LEU A 116 15.14 -31.55 -6.62
N GLU A 117 14.23 -31.24 -7.54
CA GLU A 117 14.17 -31.84 -8.86
C GLU A 117 14.09 -30.73 -9.92
N PRO A 118 14.53 -30.99 -11.17
CA PRO A 118 14.35 -30.05 -12.27
C PRO A 118 12.87 -29.67 -12.44
N SER A 119 12.61 -28.38 -12.63
CA SER A 119 11.24 -27.90 -12.87
C SER A 119 10.73 -28.35 -14.25
N THR A 120 9.80 -29.29 -14.28
CA THR A 120 9.09 -29.67 -15.52
C THR A 120 7.84 -28.81 -15.66
N VAL A 121 7.83 -27.87 -16.62
CA VAL A 121 6.59 -27.22 -17.07
C VAL A 121 5.90 -28.17 -18.03
N LEU A 122 5.22 -29.19 -17.51
CA LEU A 122 4.35 -30.03 -18.33
C LEU A 122 3.06 -29.24 -18.55
N LEU A 123 2.98 -28.50 -19.66
CA LEU A 123 1.69 -28.36 -20.31
C LEU A 123 1.37 -29.74 -20.87
N ALA A 124 0.46 -30.48 -20.23
CA ALA A 124 0.00 -31.72 -20.81
C ALA A 124 -0.58 -31.42 -22.19
N LYS A 125 -0.08 -32.10 -23.22
CA LYS A 125 -0.54 -31.93 -24.60
C LYS A 125 -2.02 -32.30 -24.66
N GLY A 126 -2.89 -31.29 -24.65
CA GLY A 126 -4.35 -31.46 -24.73
C GLY A 126 -5.14 -31.02 -23.49
N GLU A 127 -4.52 -30.46 -22.44
CA GLU A 127 -5.28 -29.86 -21.34
C GLU A 127 -5.84 -28.49 -21.73
N THR A 128 -7.16 -28.42 -21.89
CA THR A 128 -7.91 -27.16 -21.80
C THR A 128 -7.98 -26.75 -20.33
N GLN A 129 -7.63 -25.49 -20.04
CA GLN A 129 -7.71 -24.90 -18.72
C GLN A 129 -9.13 -25.05 -18.18
N GLN A 130 -9.32 -25.90 -17.16
CA GLN A 130 -10.65 -26.08 -16.57
C GLN A 130 -11.14 -24.74 -16.01
N PRO A 131 -12.40 -24.36 -16.27
CA PRO A 131 -12.94 -23.10 -15.78
C PRO A 131 -13.23 -23.24 -14.28
N ASN A 132 -12.46 -22.48 -13.51
CA ASN A 132 -12.84 -21.92 -12.21
C ASN A 132 -13.03 -22.91 -11.03
N ASP A 133 -11.91 -23.47 -10.57
CA ASP A 133 -11.59 -23.44 -9.13
C ASP A 133 -10.26 -22.69 -8.95
N VAL A 134 -10.22 -21.43 -9.39
CA VAL A 134 -9.06 -20.57 -9.15
C VAL A 134 -9.14 -20.14 -7.69
N ARG A 135 -8.60 -20.96 -6.79
CA ARG A 135 -8.26 -20.53 -5.41
C ARG A 135 -7.28 -19.36 -5.52
N THR A 136 -7.78 -18.13 -5.63
CA THR A 136 -6.95 -16.98 -5.98
C THR A 136 -5.97 -16.67 -4.86
N ARG A 137 -4.69 -16.56 -5.21
CA ARG A 137 -3.66 -16.13 -4.26
C ARG A 137 -3.88 -14.65 -3.98
N VAL A 138 -4.03 -14.28 -2.72
CA VAL A 138 -4.20 -12.88 -2.30
C VAL A 138 -2.86 -12.15 -2.39
N ALA A 139 -1.80 -12.81 -1.90
CA ALA A 139 -0.46 -12.28 -1.88
C ALA A 139 0.59 -13.39 -1.97
N THR A 140 1.81 -12.99 -2.32
CA THR A 140 2.98 -13.85 -2.35
C THR A 140 4.09 -13.22 -1.52
N PHE A 141 4.70 -14.00 -0.64
CA PHE A 141 5.91 -13.64 0.08
C PHE A 141 7.08 -14.47 -0.45
N LEU A 142 8.12 -13.80 -0.96
CA LEU A 142 9.37 -14.40 -1.36
C LEU A 142 10.42 -14.14 -0.29
N LEU A 143 11.09 -15.18 0.18
CA LEU A 143 12.28 -15.07 1.01
C LEU A 143 13.50 -15.43 0.16
N TYR A 144 14.42 -14.48 0.00
CA TYR A 144 15.67 -14.72 -0.70
C TYR A 144 16.65 -15.46 0.22
N LEU A 145 17.03 -16.68 -0.17
CA LEU A 145 17.88 -17.57 0.62
C LEU A 145 19.36 -17.49 0.22
N SER A 146 19.69 -16.70 -0.81
CA SER A 146 21.06 -16.48 -1.26
C SER A 146 21.23 -15.08 -1.84
N ASP A 147 22.44 -14.53 -1.73
CA ASP A 147 22.86 -13.42 -2.57
C ASP A 147 23.09 -13.90 -4.01
N VAL A 148 22.77 -13.05 -4.97
CA VAL A 148 23.07 -13.31 -6.39
C VAL A 148 24.05 -12.25 -6.88
N GLU A 149 25.18 -12.71 -7.42
CA GLU A 149 26.26 -11.84 -7.88
C GLU A 149 25.85 -10.99 -9.08
N GLY A 150 25.06 -11.55 -10.00
CA GLY A 150 24.53 -10.82 -11.16
C GLY A 150 23.21 -11.38 -11.68
N GLY A 151 22.26 -10.48 -11.96
CA GLY A 151 20.91 -10.82 -12.41
C GLY A 151 20.03 -11.40 -11.31
N GLY A 152 19.05 -12.21 -11.69
CA GLY A 152 18.18 -12.92 -10.75
C GLY A 152 17.17 -12.04 -10.01
N GLU A 153 16.94 -10.81 -10.43
CA GLU A 153 15.92 -9.93 -9.84
C GLU A 153 14.52 -10.54 -9.95
N THR A 154 13.66 -10.23 -8.98
CA THR A 154 12.21 -10.39 -9.18
C THR A 154 11.71 -9.13 -9.86
N ALA A 155 11.26 -9.26 -11.10
CA ALA A 155 10.80 -8.14 -11.92
C ALA A 155 9.27 -8.06 -11.98
N PHE A 156 8.74 -6.84 -11.93
CA PHE A 156 7.34 -6.50 -12.18
C PHE A 156 7.29 -5.65 -13.46
N PRO A 157 7.15 -6.29 -14.64
CA PRO A 157 7.21 -5.58 -15.92
C PRO A 157 6.14 -4.52 -16.08
N PHE A 158 5.00 -4.71 -15.41
CA PHE A 158 3.81 -3.89 -15.56
C PHE A 158 3.59 -2.91 -14.42
N GLU A 159 4.66 -2.59 -13.70
CA GLU A 159 4.63 -1.60 -12.62
C GLU A 159 4.07 -0.27 -13.12
N ASP A 160 3.20 0.33 -12.30
CA ASP A 160 2.36 1.49 -12.59
C ASP A 160 1.45 1.39 -13.83
N GLY A 161 1.33 0.21 -14.45
CA GLY A 161 0.61 0.01 -15.71
C GLY A 161 1.47 0.25 -16.96
N LEU A 162 2.79 0.34 -16.79
CA LEU A 162 3.74 0.43 -17.91
C LEU A 162 3.82 -0.90 -18.68
N ASN A 163 4.29 -0.86 -19.93
CA ASN A 163 4.58 -2.06 -20.74
C ASN A 163 3.44 -3.10 -20.85
N MET A 164 2.18 -2.66 -20.72
CA MET A 164 0.98 -3.52 -20.83
C MET A 164 0.65 -3.88 -22.30
N ASP A 165 1.54 -3.57 -23.24
CA ASP A 165 1.42 -4.00 -24.62
C ASP A 165 1.70 -5.50 -24.75
N GLU A 166 0.92 -6.20 -25.59
CA GLU A 166 0.79 -7.68 -25.60
C GLU A 166 2.07 -8.45 -26.02
N ASN A 167 3.22 -7.80 -26.20
CA ASN A 167 4.47 -8.40 -26.69
C ASN A 167 5.58 -8.43 -25.61
N TYR A 168 5.20 -8.74 -24.37
CA TYR A 168 6.14 -8.82 -23.26
C TYR A 168 7.00 -10.09 -23.30
N ASP A 169 8.32 -9.92 -23.41
CA ASP A 169 9.30 -10.99 -23.25
C ASP A 169 9.87 -10.97 -21.82
N VAL A 170 9.61 -12.04 -21.08
CA VAL A 170 10.09 -12.25 -19.70
C VAL A 170 11.61 -12.10 -19.59
N LYS A 171 12.35 -12.40 -20.67
CA LYS A 171 13.82 -12.28 -20.69
C LYS A 171 14.31 -10.84 -20.66
N LYS A 172 13.49 -9.86 -21.04
CA LYS A 172 13.89 -8.45 -21.08
C LYS A 172 14.12 -7.86 -19.70
N CYS A 173 13.60 -8.47 -18.62
CA CYS A 173 13.83 -8.05 -17.24
C CYS A 173 13.65 -6.52 -17.05
N ILE A 174 12.45 -6.03 -17.38
CA ILE A 174 12.07 -4.61 -17.32
C ILE A 174 11.12 -4.32 -16.16
N GLY A 175 10.82 -3.04 -15.95
CA GLY A 175 9.94 -2.57 -14.88
C GLY A 175 10.64 -2.49 -13.53
N LEU A 176 9.86 -2.53 -12.45
CA LEU A 176 10.37 -2.56 -11.08
C LEU A 176 11.14 -3.86 -10.84
N LYS A 177 12.30 -3.77 -10.19
CA LYS A 177 13.17 -4.93 -9.91
C LYS A 177 13.58 -4.98 -8.44
N ALA A 178 13.25 -6.08 -7.78
CA ALA A 178 13.76 -6.40 -6.45
C ALA A 178 14.97 -7.33 -6.59
N LYS A 179 16.14 -6.86 -6.13
CA LYS A 179 17.38 -7.65 -6.15
C LYS A 179 17.35 -8.70 -5.03
N PRO A 180 17.67 -9.97 -5.32
CA PRO A 180 17.81 -10.99 -4.28
C PRO A 180 19.02 -10.68 -3.39
N ARG A 181 18.78 -10.62 -2.09
CA ARG A 181 19.80 -10.45 -1.05
C ARG A 181 19.52 -11.45 0.07
N LEU A 182 20.54 -12.13 0.55
CA LEU A 182 20.40 -13.18 1.55
C LEU A 182 19.62 -12.66 2.78
N GLY A 183 18.53 -13.35 3.12
CA GLY A 183 17.71 -13.03 4.29
C GLY A 183 16.61 -11.98 4.04
N ASP A 184 16.63 -11.29 2.90
CA ASP A 184 15.63 -10.27 2.59
C ASP A 184 14.32 -10.90 2.09
N GLY A 185 13.20 -10.28 2.47
CA GLY A 185 11.85 -10.68 2.08
C GLY A 185 11.20 -9.71 1.09
N LEU A 186 10.31 -10.22 0.25
CA LEU A 186 9.48 -9.42 -0.67
C LEU A 186 8.04 -9.92 -0.60
N LEU A 187 7.13 -9.05 -0.13
CA LEU A 187 5.69 -9.26 -0.18
C LEU A 187 5.09 -8.46 -1.32
N PHE A 188 4.23 -9.08 -2.12
CA PHE A 188 3.40 -8.36 -3.08
C PHE A 188 2.01 -8.96 -3.17
N TYR A 189 1.02 -8.11 -3.45
CA TYR A 189 -0.37 -8.51 -3.56
C TYR A 189 -0.73 -8.81 -5.01
N SER A 190 -1.44 -9.92 -5.23
CA SER A 190 -1.97 -10.31 -6.54
C SER A 190 -3.38 -9.78 -6.77
N LEU A 191 -4.02 -9.26 -5.72
CA LEU A 191 -5.37 -8.71 -5.75
C LEU A 191 -5.37 -7.25 -5.28
N PHE A 192 -6.29 -6.48 -5.86
CA PHE A 192 -6.73 -5.21 -5.30
C PHE A 192 -7.57 -5.43 -4.03
N PRO A 193 -7.78 -4.39 -3.19
CA PRO A 193 -8.62 -4.51 -2.00
C PRO A 193 -10.09 -4.91 -2.26
N ASN A 194 -10.57 -4.76 -3.50
CA ASN A 194 -11.89 -5.22 -3.94
C ASN A 194 -11.90 -6.68 -4.44
N ASN A 195 -10.82 -7.44 -4.18
CA ASN A 195 -10.58 -8.81 -4.61
C ASN A 195 -10.46 -9.04 -6.14
N SER A 196 -10.44 -7.99 -6.96
CA SER A 196 -10.15 -8.16 -8.39
C SER A 196 -8.65 -8.34 -8.63
N ILE A 197 -8.29 -9.11 -9.66
CA ILE A 197 -6.89 -9.38 -10.02
C ILE A 197 -6.18 -8.05 -10.34
N ASP A 198 -4.99 -7.86 -9.76
CA ASP A 198 -4.11 -6.74 -10.10
C ASP A 198 -3.16 -7.17 -11.24
N PRO A 199 -3.37 -6.74 -12.49
CA PRO A 199 -2.51 -7.14 -13.60
C PRO A 199 -1.08 -6.60 -13.45
N THR A 200 -0.88 -5.50 -12.71
CA THR A 200 0.45 -4.92 -12.43
C THR A 200 1.30 -5.84 -11.54
N SER A 201 0.65 -6.79 -10.84
CA SER A 201 1.32 -7.81 -10.00
C SER A 201 1.95 -8.96 -10.79
N THR A 202 1.80 -8.96 -12.11
CA THR A 202 2.54 -9.86 -13.00
C THR A 202 4.02 -9.73 -12.69
N HIS A 203 4.66 -10.86 -12.41
CA HIS A 203 6.06 -10.88 -12.00
C HIS A 203 6.80 -12.08 -12.57
N GLY A 204 8.12 -11.98 -12.65
CA GLY A 204 8.98 -13.04 -13.12
C GLY A 204 10.36 -12.98 -12.48
N SER A 205 11.12 -14.06 -12.59
CA SER A 205 12.54 -14.06 -12.25
C SER A 205 13.36 -13.69 -13.47
N CYS A 206 14.16 -12.63 -13.36
CA CYS A 206 15.16 -12.31 -14.36
C CYS A 206 16.21 -13.44 -14.46
N PRO A 207 16.86 -13.60 -15.63
CA PRO A 207 17.96 -14.54 -15.78
C PRO A 207 19.07 -14.28 -14.76
N VAL A 208 19.57 -15.35 -14.14
CA VAL A 208 20.80 -15.26 -13.32
C VAL A 208 21.98 -15.24 -14.27
N ILE A 209 22.78 -14.18 -14.20
CA ILE A 209 23.97 -13.99 -15.03
C ILE A 209 25.20 -14.58 -14.33
N LYS A 210 25.27 -14.45 -12.99
CA LYS A 210 26.38 -14.96 -12.18
C LYS A 210 25.90 -15.39 -10.79
N GLY A 211 26.34 -16.57 -10.35
CA GLY A 211 25.97 -17.17 -9.07
C GLY A 211 24.75 -18.10 -9.18
N ALA A 212 24.05 -18.32 -8.07
CA ALA A 212 22.84 -19.13 -8.01
C ALA A 212 21.79 -18.44 -7.12
N LYS A 213 20.53 -18.48 -7.55
CA LYS A 213 19.40 -17.88 -6.83
C LYS A 213 18.61 -18.96 -6.10
N TRP A 214 18.53 -18.84 -4.79
CA TRP A 214 17.67 -19.66 -3.93
C TRP A 214 16.56 -18.81 -3.34
N VAL A 215 15.31 -19.28 -3.45
CA VAL A 215 14.12 -18.56 -2.95
C VAL A 215 13.16 -19.55 -2.30
N ALA A 216 12.62 -19.19 -1.14
CA ALA A 216 11.43 -19.83 -0.60
C ALA A 216 10.20 -18.96 -0.89
N THR A 217 9.13 -19.58 -1.41
CA THR A 217 7.90 -18.88 -1.80
C THR A 217 6.76 -19.32 -0.89
N LYS A 218 6.11 -18.36 -0.22
CA LYS A 218 4.86 -18.58 0.52
C LYS A 218 3.71 -17.91 -0.22
N TRP A 219 2.75 -18.71 -0.69
CA TRP A 219 1.50 -18.19 -1.24
C TRP A 219 0.46 -18.04 -0.13
N ILE A 220 -0.15 -16.88 -0.06
CA ILE A 220 -1.21 -16.52 0.88
C ILE A 220 -2.53 -16.56 0.11
N ARG A 221 -3.51 -17.32 0.60
CA ARG A 221 -4.83 -17.46 0.00
C ARG A 221 -5.88 -16.90 0.95
N ASP A 222 -7.00 -16.48 0.40
CA ASP A 222 -8.18 -16.15 1.19
C ASP A 222 -8.75 -17.44 1.78
N GLN A 223 -9.08 -17.45 3.07
CA GLN A 223 -9.63 -18.62 3.74
C GLN A 223 -11.13 -18.72 3.45
N GLN A 224 -11.49 -19.52 2.45
CA GLN A 224 -12.82 -20.15 2.39
C GLN A 224 -12.64 -21.66 2.54
N ASP A 225 -12.16 -22.11 3.70
CA ASP A 225 -12.23 -23.53 4.08
C ASP A 225 -12.53 -23.57 5.60
N PHE A 226 -13.81 -23.74 5.96
CA PHE A 226 -14.25 -24.29 7.25
C PHE A 226 -14.74 -25.71 6.99
#